data_AF-A0A3B9ZJX5-F1
#
_entry.id   AF-A0A3B9ZJX5-F1
#
_cell.length_a   1.000
_cell.length_b   1.000
_cell.length_c   1.000
_cell.angle_alpha   90.00
_cell.angle_beta   90.00
_cell.angle_gamma   90.00
#
_symmetry.space_group_name_H-M   'P 1'
#
loop_
_entity.id
_entity.type
_entity.pdbx_description
1 polymer ?
#
loop_
_entity_poly.entity_id
_entity_poly.type
_entity_poly.pdbx_seq_one_letter_code
_entity_poly.pdbx_strand_id
1 'polypeptide(L)'
;MKYLFIISAFIFISLLTSSCSKEKSDQKDRSNQIDTQQLFDCNKSQNYDSTKLASKLIGTWRWTTSYAEMGGTTKADKAVFLNFTQTGTYTVTENSVVISLGNWDFKS
;
A
#
# COMPACT_ATOMS: atom_id res chain seq x y z
N MET A 1 22.80 35.76 27.26
CA MET A 1 23.31 34.54 26.60
C MET A 1 22.51 33.25 26.91
N LYS A 2 21.42 33.27 27.71
CA LYS A 2 20.60 32.06 27.94
C LYS A 2 19.54 31.80 26.85
N TYR A 3 19.04 32.84 26.19
CA TYR A 3 18.00 32.72 25.16
C TYR A 3 18.50 32.23 23.78
N LEU A 4 19.80 32.36 23.49
CA LEU A 4 20.41 31.89 22.24
C LEU A 4 20.48 30.35 22.15
N PHE A 5 20.62 29.66 23.29
CA PHE A 5 20.60 28.20 23.34
C PHE A 5 19.19 27.61 23.14
N ILE A 6 18.15 28.33 23.56
CA ILE A 6 16.76 27.85 23.46
C ILE A 6 16.26 27.93 22.01
N ILE A 7 16.68 28.95 21.25
CA ILE A 7 16.32 29.12 19.84
C ILE A 7 16.97 28.01 18.98
N SER A 8 18.20 27.62 19.27
CA SER A 8 18.91 26.53 18.58
C SER A 8 18.23 25.17 18.77
N ALA A 9 17.76 24.88 19.99
CA ALA A 9 17.05 23.64 20.28
C ALA A 9 15.70 23.53 19.55
N PHE A 10 15.00 24.65 19.35
CA PHE A 10 13.72 24.67 18.60
C PHE A 10 13.89 24.41 17.10
N ILE A 11 15.00 24.88 16.51
CA ILE A 11 15.30 24.66 15.08
C ILE A 11 15.69 23.20 14.82
N PHE A 12 16.35 22.54 15.77
CA PHE A 12 16.75 21.13 15.62
C PHE A 12 15.57 20.17 15.75
N ILE A 13 14.55 20.52 16.55
CA ILE A 13 13.34 19.69 16.76
C ILE A 13 12.38 19.79 15.56
N SER A 14 12.28 20.94 14.88
CA SER A 14 11.41 21.07 13.70
C SER A 14 11.93 20.25 12.50
N LEU A 15 13.25 20.11 12.36
CA LEU A 15 13.89 19.29 11.31
C LEU A 15 13.67 17.78 11.45
N LEU A 16 13.26 17.29 12.64
CA LEU A 16 13.00 15.86 12.89
C LEU A 16 11.54 15.45 12.58
N THR A 17 10.66 16.41 12.29
CA THR A 17 9.22 16.14 12.03
C THR A 17 8.85 16.06 10.56
N SER A 18 9.82 16.15 9.63
CA SER A 18 9.64 15.89 8.19
C SER A 18 9.56 14.39 7.87
N SER A 19 8.84 13.63 8.70
CA SER A 19 8.38 12.29 8.37
C SER A 19 7.32 12.39 7.28
N CYS A 20 7.68 11.94 6.07
CA CYS A 20 6.81 11.62 4.93
C CYS A 20 5.52 12.44 4.81
N SER A 21 5.60 13.59 4.14
CA SER A 21 4.41 14.17 3.51
C SER A 21 3.86 13.18 2.48
N LYS A 22 2.71 12.58 2.78
CA LYS A 22 1.93 11.79 1.83
C LYS A 22 1.35 12.77 0.79
N GLU A 23 2.08 13.04 -0.28
CA GLU A 23 1.52 13.73 -1.44
C GLU A 23 0.38 12.89 -2.01
N LYS A 24 -0.83 13.47 -2.03
CA LYS A 24 -1.92 12.94 -2.83
C LYS A 24 -1.49 13.07 -4.28
N SER A 25 -1.46 11.93 -4.97
CA SER A 25 -1.14 11.80 -6.39
C SER A 25 -2.18 12.55 -7.23
N ASP A 26 -1.92 13.84 -7.44
CA ASP A 26 -2.40 14.57 -8.62
C ASP A 26 -1.24 14.62 -9.61
N GLN A 27 -0.84 13.46 -10.13
CA GLN A 27 0.06 13.42 -11.29
C GLN A 27 -0.47 12.44 -12.33
N LYS A 28 -1.43 12.97 -13.08
CA LYS A 28 -1.56 12.72 -14.53
C LYS A 28 -0.14 12.84 -15.14
N ASP A 29 0.26 11.86 -15.94
CA ASP A 29 1.52 11.84 -16.73
C ASP A 29 2.84 11.42 -16.07
N ARG A 30 2.89 10.27 -15.38
CA ARG A 30 4.13 9.47 -15.34
C ARG A 30 3.91 8.03 -15.82
N SER A 31 4.13 7.89 -17.12
CA SER A 31 4.56 6.70 -17.86
C SER A 31 5.31 5.67 -16.99
N ASN A 32 4.74 4.48 -16.85
CA ASN A 32 5.34 3.12 -16.80
C ASN A 32 6.67 2.83 -16.07
N GLN A 33 7.29 3.75 -15.36
CA GLN A 33 8.49 3.48 -14.57
C GLN A 33 8.08 3.14 -13.14
N ILE A 34 8.15 1.85 -12.83
CA ILE A 34 8.12 1.37 -11.45
C ILE A 34 9.34 1.98 -10.75
N ASP A 35 9.10 2.89 -9.80
CA ASP A 35 10.14 3.48 -8.97
C ASP A 35 10.65 2.41 -7.98
N THR A 36 11.70 1.70 -8.41
CA THR A 36 12.32 0.62 -7.65
C THR A 36 12.93 1.12 -6.34
N GLN A 37 13.34 2.38 -6.27
CA GLN A 37 13.90 2.97 -5.06
C GLN A 37 12.79 3.20 -4.03
N GLN A 38 11.65 3.74 -4.47
CA GLN A 38 10.48 3.88 -3.61
C GLN A 38 9.97 2.53 -3.09
N LEU A 39 9.99 1.48 -3.93
CA LEU A 39 9.65 0.12 -3.50
C LEU A 39 10.66 -0.43 -2.48
N PHE A 40 11.97 -0.22 -2.68
CA PHE A 40 13.01 -0.66 -1.76
C PHE A 40 12.92 0.06 -0.40
N ASP A 41 12.69 1.37 -0.40
CA ASP A 41 12.54 2.15 0.83
C ASP A 41 11.23 1.80 1.54
N CYS A 42 10.16 1.49 0.80
CA CYS A 42 8.92 0.93 1.34
C CYS A 42 9.17 -0.45 1.99
N ASN A 43 9.92 -1.33 1.34
CA ASN A 43 10.29 -2.64 1.87
C ASN A 43 11.14 -2.54 3.15
N LYS A 44 12.08 -1.59 3.20
CA LYS A 44 12.97 -1.39 4.35
C LYS A 44 12.28 -0.68 5.53
N SER A 45 11.36 0.23 5.25
CA SER A 45 10.60 0.97 6.28
C SER A 45 9.45 0.17 6.86
N GLN A 46 8.89 -0.77 6.09
CA GLN A 46 7.92 -1.73 6.60
C GLN A 46 8.67 -2.82 7.37
N ASN A 47 8.89 -2.59 8.66
CA ASN A 47 9.12 -3.69 9.60
C ASN A 47 7.92 -4.66 9.47
N TYR A 48 8.07 -5.71 8.66
CA TYR A 48 7.01 -6.62 8.21
C TYR A 48 6.35 -7.32 9.41
N ASP A 49 5.39 -6.63 9.99
CA ASP A 49 4.49 -7.15 11.00
C ASP A 49 3.28 -7.72 10.25
N SER A 50 3.19 -9.05 10.21
CA SER A 50 2.11 -9.78 9.54
C SER A 50 0.73 -9.34 10.02
N THR A 51 0.59 -8.90 11.28
CA THR A 51 -0.68 -8.41 11.82
C THR A 51 -1.05 -7.02 11.28
N LYS A 52 -0.05 -6.13 11.09
CA LYS A 52 -0.26 -4.83 10.44
C LYS A 52 -0.55 -4.97 8.96
N LEU A 53 0.02 -5.98 8.30
CA LEU A 53 -0.28 -6.26 6.90
C LEU A 53 -1.68 -6.87 6.72
N ALA A 54 -2.05 -7.82 7.58
CA ALA A 54 -3.38 -8.42 7.61
C ALA A 54 -4.46 -7.36 7.79
N SER A 55 -4.28 -6.41 8.71
CA SER A 55 -5.26 -5.35 8.94
C SER A 55 -5.43 -4.41 7.73
N LYS A 56 -4.38 -4.20 6.94
CA LYS A 56 -4.45 -3.40 5.71
C LYS A 56 -5.17 -4.11 4.56
N LEU A 57 -5.24 -5.44 4.56
CA LEU A 57 -5.87 -6.22 3.49
C LEU A 57 -7.38 -6.41 3.67
N ILE A 58 -7.89 -6.26 4.89
CA ILE A 58 -9.33 -6.35 5.17
C ILE A 58 -10.07 -5.29 4.35
N GLY A 59 -11.12 -5.72 3.67
CA GLY A 59 -11.94 -4.88 2.80
C GLY A 59 -12.06 -5.44 1.38
N THR A 60 -12.64 -4.62 0.50
CA THR A 60 -12.94 -4.98 -0.88
C THR A 60 -11.96 -4.33 -1.86
N TRP A 61 -11.37 -5.17 -2.71
CA TRP A 61 -10.38 -4.81 -3.70
C TRP A 61 -10.93 -5.08 -5.09
N ARG A 62 -10.82 -4.10 -5.99
CA ARG A 62 -11.18 -4.29 -7.39
C ARG A 62 -9.93 -4.61 -8.19
N TRP A 63 -9.97 -5.69 -8.97
CA TRP A 63 -8.92 -5.96 -9.94
C TRP A 63 -9.01 -4.95 -11.09
N THR A 64 -7.89 -4.30 -11.40
CA THR A 64 -7.78 -3.29 -12.47
C THR A 64 -6.77 -3.69 -13.52
N THR A 65 -5.61 -4.15 -13.07
CA THR A 65 -4.47 -4.46 -13.91
C THR A 65 -3.65 -5.59 -13.28
N SER A 66 -3.15 -6.52 -14.07
CA SER A 66 -2.09 -7.44 -13.68
C SER A 66 -0.86 -7.26 -14.56
N TYR A 67 0.31 -7.49 -13.99
CA TYR A 67 1.59 -7.51 -14.70
C TYR A 67 2.11 -8.93 -14.72
N ALA A 68 2.48 -9.42 -15.91
CA ALA A 68 3.20 -10.67 -16.07
C ALA A 68 4.61 -10.38 -16.59
N GLU A 69 5.63 -11.01 -16.01
CA GLU A 69 7.04 -10.83 -16.42
C GLU A 69 7.25 -11.13 -17.91
N MET A 70 6.47 -12.06 -18.47
CA MET A 70 6.38 -12.33 -19.90
C MET A 70 4.92 -12.18 -20.34
N GLY A 71 4.64 -11.23 -21.25
CA GLY A 71 3.28 -10.99 -21.76
C GLY A 71 2.74 -9.58 -21.48
N GLY A 72 3.47 -8.77 -20.70
CA GLY A 72 3.15 -7.38 -20.48
C GLY A 72 1.99 -7.17 -19.50
N THR A 73 1.33 -6.03 -19.65
CA THR A 73 0.28 -5.58 -18.73
C THR A 73 -1.10 -5.99 -19.25
N THR A 74 -1.84 -6.76 -18.47
CA THR A 74 -3.22 -7.13 -18.77
C THR A 74 -4.17 -6.26 -17.95
N LYS A 75 -5.15 -5.63 -18.60
CA LYS A 75 -6.21 -4.87 -17.92
C LYS A 75 -7.41 -5.78 -17.67
N ALA A 76 -8.10 -5.54 -16.56
CA ALA A 76 -9.34 -6.23 -16.25
C ALA A 76 -10.42 -5.84 -17.29
N ASP A 77 -11.00 -6.84 -17.95
CA ASP A 77 -12.13 -6.72 -18.87
C ASP A 77 -13.49 -6.89 -18.17
N LYS A 78 -13.47 -7.38 -16.93
CA LYS A 78 -14.65 -7.64 -16.10
C LYS A 78 -14.57 -6.96 -14.74
N ALA A 79 -15.71 -6.82 -14.09
CA ALA A 79 -15.78 -6.31 -12.72
C ALA A 79 -15.49 -7.45 -11.72
N VAL A 80 -14.21 -7.65 -11.42
CA VAL A 80 -13.75 -8.64 -10.43
C VAL A 80 -13.43 -7.94 -9.11
N PHE A 81 -14.05 -8.40 -8.03
CA PHE A 81 -13.84 -7.91 -6.68
C PHE A 81 -13.40 -9.05 -5.75
N LEU A 82 -12.39 -8.77 -4.93
CA LEU A 82 -11.89 -9.64 -3.87
C LEU A 82 -12.20 -8.98 -2.53
N ASN A 83 -12.94 -9.66 -1.66
CA ASN A 83 -13.24 -9.19 -0.33
C ASN A 83 -12.54 -10.06 0.71
N PHE A 84 -11.74 -9.45 1.59
CA PHE A 84 -11.14 -10.11 2.75
C PHE A 84 -11.85 -9.66 4.03
N THR A 85 -12.24 -10.61 4.87
CA THR A 85 -12.84 -10.34 6.18
C THR A 85 -11.83 -10.47 7.30
N GLN A 86 -12.08 -9.79 8.42
CA GLN A 86 -11.26 -9.91 9.64
C GLN A 86 -11.26 -11.32 10.23
N THR A 87 -12.28 -12.13 9.94
CA THR A 87 -12.41 -13.51 10.41
C THR A 87 -11.57 -14.51 9.60
N GLY A 88 -10.75 -14.05 8.66
CA GLY A 88 -9.92 -14.94 7.84
C GLY A 88 -10.68 -15.61 6.70
N THR A 89 -11.79 -15.02 6.22
CA THR A 89 -12.50 -15.51 5.03
C THR A 89 -12.32 -14.57 3.86
N TYR A 90 -12.34 -15.10 2.64
CA TYR A 90 -12.32 -14.31 1.42
C TYR A 90 -13.47 -14.70 0.47
N THR A 91 -13.86 -13.75 -0.38
CA THR A 91 -14.81 -13.98 -1.46
C THR A 91 -14.34 -13.26 -2.71
N VAL A 92 -14.39 -13.95 -3.85
CA VAL A 92 -14.15 -13.37 -5.17
C VAL A 92 -15.47 -13.34 -5.92
N THR A 93 -15.85 -12.17 -6.40
CA THR A 93 -17.03 -11.99 -7.25
C THR A 93 -16.63 -11.45 -8.62
N GLU A 94 -17.21 -12.00 -9.67
CA GLU A 94 -17.14 -11.48 -11.04
C GLU A 94 -18.54 -11.06 -11.47
N ASN A 95 -18.73 -9.79 -11.86
CA ASN A 95 -20.03 -9.24 -12.27
C ASN A 95 -21.16 -9.57 -11.27
N SER A 96 -20.86 -9.40 -9.98
CA SER A 96 -21.77 -9.69 -8.85
C SER A 96 -22.08 -11.16 -8.60
N VAL A 97 -21.45 -12.09 -9.31
CA VAL A 97 -21.56 -13.54 -9.07
C VAL A 97 -20.35 -14.02 -8.28
N VAL A 98 -20.57 -14.75 -7.18
CA VAL A 98 -19.48 -15.37 -6.42
C VAL A 98 -18.86 -16.49 -7.24
N ILE A 99 -17.57 -16.38 -7.56
CA ILE A 99 -16.81 -17.37 -8.33
C ILE A 99 -15.82 -18.15 -7.47
N SER A 100 -15.47 -17.63 -6.29
CA SER A 100 -14.60 -18.32 -5.33
C SER A 100 -14.87 -17.82 -3.92
N LEU A 101 -14.74 -18.71 -2.94
CA LEU A 101 -14.83 -18.42 -1.52
C LEU A 101 -13.88 -19.35 -0.75
N GLY A 102 -13.36 -18.87 0.36
CA GLY A 102 -12.51 -19.71 1.20
C GLY A 102 -11.98 -18.99 2.41
N ASN A 103 -10.95 -19.58 3.01
CA ASN A 103 -10.23 -19.00 4.14
C ASN A 103 -8.87 -18.47 3.67
N TRP A 104 -8.37 -17.44 4.35
CA TRP A 104 -7.04 -16.90 4.19
C TRP A 104 -6.39 -16.74 5.56
N ASP A 105 -5.07 -16.89 5.59
CA ASP A 105 -4.26 -16.68 6.78
C ASP A 105 -2.87 -16.20 6.37
N PHE A 106 -2.24 -15.39 7.20
CA PHE A 106 -0.83 -15.06 7.06
C PHE A 106 -0.01 -16.12 7.77
N LYS A 107 0.71 -16.93 6.99
CA LYS A 107 1.79 -17.72 7.57
C LYS A 107 2.85 -16.76 8.11
N SER A 108 2.98 -16.72 9.43
CA SER A 108 4.07 -16.06 10.14
C SER A 108 5.40 -16.78 9.90
#